data_AF-A0A1C5SS56-F1
#
_entry.id   AF-A0A1C5SS56-F1
#
_cell.length_a   1.000
_cell.length_b   1.000
_cell.length_c   1.000
_cell.angle_alpha   90.00
_cell.angle_beta   90.00
_cell.angle_gamma   90.00
#
_symmetry.space_group_name_H-M   'P 1'
#
loop_
_entity.id
_entity.type
_entity.pdbx_description
1 polymer ?
#
loop_
_entity_poly.entity_id
_entity_poly.type
_entity_poly.pdbx_seq_one_letter_code
_entity_poly.pdbx_strand_id
1 'polypeptide(L)'
;MEKTQMDEDHIVDFLKSKVEIWCFPRLLRELYRGTQNLQTLLTEKLTAYEAGKEENKEQISRKVRNWLGGRNQPANREEVFKICFALSLGEERSEKLLLSTAESGIHYRNPRELIYAFCLRRGFDYPQAQELIEALEQTGAPKSSLEHQKLVRQTWAEEPTQHLTISIKNEFRNITETNELKKFIRDNQGVFGIHHNTAYRKFVAMLEYLLRGVSDNYTFTDVPREKKYSIERVTEEYLRMGVPYQKKNRQCTKVEKFIKKHWPSPKMVQEMYSRKRDVNRKTLLLLYLVTEGMGVEVSEKSFVLEHCKRMDMMMASCGMALLNLHNPFDYLVVQSLNLENDDDFMSWKLERMLRKIFRNDGKTVYLEKQDNSCT
;
A
#
# COMPACT_ATOMS: atom_id res chain seq x y z
N MET A 1 -19.65 16.49 26.03
CA MET A 1 -19.70 15.34 25.10
C MET A 1 -18.86 14.25 25.72
N GLU A 2 -19.50 13.26 26.34
CA GLU A 2 -18.83 12.04 26.79
C GLU A 2 -18.12 11.41 25.59
N LYS A 3 -16.80 11.21 25.68
CA LYS A 3 -16.10 10.32 24.75
C LYS A 3 -16.70 8.94 24.97
N THR A 4 -17.50 8.44 24.02
CA THR A 4 -17.88 7.03 24.01
C THR A 4 -16.60 6.23 23.79
N GLN A 5 -15.99 5.82 24.90
CA GLN A 5 -14.72 5.10 24.94
C GLN A 5 -14.99 3.67 24.45
N MET A 6 -14.40 3.32 23.30
CA MET A 6 -14.48 1.96 22.79
C MET A 6 -13.27 1.19 23.30
N ASP A 7 -13.50 0.16 24.11
CA ASP A 7 -12.45 -0.81 24.42
C ASP A 7 -12.08 -1.64 23.17
N GLU A 8 -10.98 -2.39 23.27
CA GLU A 8 -10.50 -3.25 22.18
C GLU A 8 -11.54 -4.24 21.66
N ASP A 9 -12.37 -4.81 22.54
CA ASP A 9 -13.35 -5.82 22.15
C ASP A 9 -14.49 -5.17 21.35
N HIS A 10 -14.93 -3.98 21.75
CA HIS A 10 -15.88 -3.17 20.98
C HIS A 10 -15.34 -2.79 19.59
N ILE A 11 -14.06 -2.44 19.47
CA ILE A 11 -13.40 -2.12 18.18
C ILE A 11 -13.37 -3.36 17.28
N VAL A 12 -12.98 -4.51 17.82
CA VAL A 12 -12.90 -5.78 17.10
C VAL A 12 -14.28 -6.26 16.67
N ASP A 13 -15.28 -6.15 17.53
CA ASP A 13 -16.67 -6.53 17.23
C ASP A 13 -17.28 -5.62 16.18
N PHE A 14 -17.02 -4.31 16.25
CA PHE A 14 -17.43 -3.35 15.21
C PHE A 14 -16.87 -3.75 13.84
N LEU A 15 -15.57 -4.06 13.76
CA LEU A 15 -14.93 -4.51 12.51
C LEU A 15 -15.51 -5.82 11.98
N LYS A 16 -15.80 -6.79 12.87
CA LYS A 16 -16.31 -8.11 12.47
C LYS A 16 -17.77 -8.08 12.04
N SER A 17 -18.61 -7.21 12.62
CA SER A 17 -20.07 -7.28 12.49
C SER A 17 -20.74 -6.06 11.85
N LYS A 18 -20.13 -4.86 11.94
CA LYS A 18 -20.78 -3.59 11.58
C LYS A 18 -20.08 -2.82 10.46
N VAL A 19 -18.84 -3.16 10.09
CA VAL A 19 -18.11 -2.45 9.03
C VAL A 19 -18.54 -2.92 7.65
N GLU A 20 -19.11 -1.99 6.89
CA GLU A 20 -19.33 -2.18 5.46
C GLU A 20 -18.03 -1.92 4.68
N ILE A 21 -17.35 -2.99 4.27
CA ILE A 21 -16.13 -2.86 3.46
C ILE A 21 -16.50 -2.44 2.04
N TRP A 22 -16.02 -1.28 1.62
CA TRP A 22 -16.07 -0.84 0.24
C TRP A 22 -15.22 -1.79 -0.62
N CYS A 23 -15.90 -2.74 -1.26
CA CYS A 23 -15.26 -3.70 -2.13
C CYS A 23 -15.13 -3.15 -3.55
N PHE A 24 -14.15 -3.66 -4.29
CA PHE A 24 -13.87 -3.27 -5.68
C PHE A 24 -15.13 -3.16 -6.57
N PRO A 25 -16.07 -4.13 -6.59
CA PRO A 25 -17.28 -4.01 -7.39
C PRO A 25 -18.17 -2.81 -7.00
N ARG A 26 -18.29 -2.51 -5.71
CA ARG A 26 -19.09 -1.36 -5.27
C ARG A 26 -18.47 -0.07 -5.78
N LEU A 27 -17.16 0.10 -5.59
CA LEU A 27 -16.44 1.28 -6.06
C LEU A 27 -16.56 1.46 -7.58
N LEU A 28 -16.46 0.37 -8.37
CA LEU A 28 -16.65 0.44 -9.81
C LEU A 28 -18.05 0.96 -10.18
N ARG A 29 -19.10 0.51 -9.48
CA ARG A 29 -20.48 0.96 -9.73
C ARG A 29 -20.69 2.43 -9.35
N GLU A 30 -20.06 2.90 -8.28
CA GLU A 30 -20.10 4.31 -7.88
C GLU A 30 -19.38 5.24 -8.86
N LEU A 31 -18.24 4.80 -9.42
CA LEU A 31 -17.45 5.60 -10.34
C LEU A 31 -18.01 5.63 -11.77
N TYR A 32 -18.69 4.55 -12.18
CA TYR A 32 -19.27 4.42 -13.50
C TYR A 32 -20.58 5.19 -13.62
N ARG A 33 -20.63 6.12 -14.58
CA ARG A 33 -21.81 6.96 -14.86
C ARG A 33 -22.46 6.66 -16.21
N GLY A 34 -22.02 5.61 -16.91
CA GLY A 34 -22.60 5.21 -18.19
C GLY A 34 -23.89 4.40 -18.01
N THR A 35 -24.62 4.24 -19.11
CA THR A 35 -25.89 3.50 -19.15
C THR A 35 -25.73 2.04 -19.59
N GLN A 36 -24.64 1.72 -20.29
CA GLN A 36 -24.36 0.36 -20.74
C GLN A 36 -24.11 -0.57 -19.55
N ASN A 37 -24.46 -1.85 -19.69
CA ASN A 37 -24.13 -2.86 -18.68
C ASN A 37 -22.60 -2.96 -18.48
N LEU A 38 -22.15 -2.82 -17.23
CA LEU A 38 -20.73 -2.84 -16.85
C LEU A 38 -20.00 -4.10 -17.31
N GLN A 39 -20.62 -5.27 -17.19
CA GLN A 39 -19.97 -6.53 -17.59
C GLN A 39 -19.76 -6.57 -19.09
N THR A 40 -20.78 -6.19 -19.86
CA THR A 40 -20.72 -6.12 -21.33
C THR A 40 -19.64 -5.14 -21.78
N LEU A 41 -19.70 -3.89 -21.29
CA LEU A 41 -18.75 -2.83 -21.63
C LEU A 41 -17.30 -3.24 -21.35
N LEU A 42 -17.02 -3.72 -20.13
CA LEU A 42 -15.67 -4.14 -19.75
C LEU A 42 -15.20 -5.32 -20.58
N THR A 43 -16.06 -6.31 -20.85
CA THR A 43 -15.68 -7.48 -21.66
C THR A 43 -15.33 -7.06 -23.09
N GLU A 44 -16.12 -6.18 -23.70
CA GLU A 44 -15.90 -5.67 -25.05
C GLU A 44 -14.59 -4.87 -25.14
N LYS A 45 -14.44 -3.84 -24.29
CA LYS A 45 -13.26 -2.98 -24.29
C LYS A 45 -11.97 -3.75 -23.99
N LEU A 46 -11.96 -4.60 -22.98
CA LEU A 46 -10.78 -5.38 -22.64
C LEU A 46 -10.44 -6.41 -23.73
N THR A 47 -11.43 -7.02 -24.37
CA THR A 47 -11.18 -7.91 -25.52
C THR A 47 -10.55 -7.15 -26.68
N ALA A 48 -11.00 -5.92 -26.95
CA ALA A 48 -10.38 -5.08 -27.97
C ALA A 48 -8.94 -4.70 -27.62
N TYR A 49 -8.64 -4.40 -26.35
CA TYR A 49 -7.29 -4.04 -25.91
C TYR A 49 -6.30 -5.22 -25.93
N GLU A 50 -6.78 -6.45 -25.85
CA GLU A 50 -5.96 -7.67 -25.92
C GLU A 50 -6.00 -8.34 -27.31
N ALA A 51 -6.57 -7.68 -28.32
CA ALA A 51 -6.62 -8.20 -29.68
C ALA A 51 -5.20 -8.54 -30.17
N GLY A 52 -4.99 -9.78 -30.59
CA GLY A 52 -3.67 -10.29 -31.01
C GLY A 52 -2.85 -10.97 -29.91
N LYS A 53 -3.38 -11.10 -28.68
CA LYS A 53 -2.76 -11.91 -27.60
C LYS A 53 -3.45 -13.27 -27.43
N GLU A 54 -2.81 -14.17 -26.69
CA GLU A 54 -3.33 -15.53 -26.42
C GLU A 54 -4.63 -15.56 -25.61
N GLU A 55 -4.98 -14.48 -24.88
CA GLU A 55 -6.21 -14.44 -24.10
C GLU A 55 -7.45 -14.33 -25.01
N ASN A 56 -8.36 -15.28 -24.89
CA ASN A 56 -9.62 -15.26 -25.63
C ASN A 56 -10.73 -14.52 -24.87
N LYS A 57 -11.78 -14.10 -25.60
CA LYS A 57 -12.94 -13.35 -25.06
C LYS A 57 -13.60 -14.02 -23.84
N GLU A 58 -13.61 -15.35 -23.80
CA GLU A 58 -14.20 -16.10 -22.69
C GLU A 58 -13.40 -15.95 -21.39
N GLN A 59 -12.06 -16.01 -21.48
CA GLN A 59 -11.18 -15.80 -20.32
C GLN A 59 -11.36 -14.39 -19.75
N ILE A 60 -11.44 -13.37 -20.61
CA ILE A 60 -11.68 -11.97 -20.23
C ILE A 60 -13.07 -11.83 -19.58
N SER A 61 -14.12 -12.37 -20.18
CA SER A 61 -15.48 -12.36 -19.62
C SER A 61 -15.52 -13.00 -18.23
N ARG A 62 -14.81 -14.10 -18.03
CA ARG A 62 -14.70 -14.77 -16.72
C ARG A 62 -13.95 -13.92 -15.71
N LYS A 63 -12.84 -13.26 -16.09
CA LYS A 63 -12.12 -12.30 -15.22
C LYS A 63 -13.04 -11.16 -14.78
N VAL A 64 -13.72 -10.50 -15.72
CA VAL A 64 -14.67 -9.41 -15.44
C VAL A 64 -15.78 -9.85 -14.50
N ARG A 65 -16.38 -11.03 -14.73
CA ARG A 65 -17.44 -11.58 -13.86
C ARG A 65 -16.93 -11.83 -12.44
N ASN A 66 -15.71 -12.34 -12.30
CA ASN A 66 -15.11 -12.58 -10.99
C ASN A 66 -14.81 -11.26 -10.25
N TRP A 67 -14.37 -10.23 -10.97
CA TRP A 67 -14.17 -8.88 -10.42
C TRP A 67 -15.48 -8.24 -9.96
N LEU A 68 -16.51 -8.24 -10.81
CA LEU A 68 -17.83 -7.66 -10.49
C LEU A 68 -18.60 -8.47 -9.43
N GLY A 69 -18.31 -9.77 -9.32
CA GLY A 69 -18.80 -10.65 -8.26
C GLY A 69 -18.00 -10.58 -6.95
N GLY A 70 -16.93 -9.78 -6.90
CA GLY A 70 -16.09 -9.61 -5.70
C GLY A 70 -15.29 -10.85 -5.31
N ARG A 71 -15.09 -11.80 -6.24
CA ARG A 71 -14.36 -13.05 -6.00
C ARG A 71 -12.85 -12.84 -6.02
N ASN A 72 -12.38 -11.96 -6.89
CA ASN A 72 -10.99 -11.51 -6.99
C ASN A 72 -10.95 -10.03 -7.42
N GLN A 73 -9.74 -9.48 -7.54
CA GLN A 73 -9.47 -8.11 -7.99
C GLN A 73 -8.49 -8.15 -9.16
N PRO A 74 -8.31 -7.03 -9.91
CA PRO A 74 -7.26 -6.91 -10.90
C PRO A 74 -5.91 -7.30 -10.31
N ALA A 75 -5.15 -8.11 -11.04
CA ALA A 75 -3.91 -8.74 -10.59
C ALA A 75 -2.75 -7.75 -10.56
N ASN A 76 -2.78 -6.71 -11.40
CA ASN A 76 -1.72 -5.73 -11.54
C ASN A 76 -2.29 -4.34 -11.85
N ARG A 77 -1.42 -3.31 -11.77
CA ARG A 77 -1.79 -1.91 -12.01
C ARG A 77 -2.25 -1.67 -13.45
N GLU A 78 -1.67 -2.39 -14.42
CA GLU A 78 -2.03 -2.28 -15.83
C GLU A 78 -3.50 -2.66 -16.08
N GLU A 79 -3.99 -3.74 -15.48
CA GLU A 79 -5.40 -4.14 -15.54
C GLU A 79 -6.30 -3.06 -14.93
N VAL A 80 -5.88 -2.40 -13.85
CA VAL A 80 -6.65 -1.28 -13.27
C VAL A 80 -6.72 -0.10 -14.24
N PHE A 81 -5.62 0.26 -14.89
CA PHE A 81 -5.62 1.33 -15.92
C PHE A 81 -6.51 0.98 -17.11
N LYS A 82 -6.46 -0.26 -17.61
CA LYS A 82 -7.38 -0.70 -18.68
C LYS A 82 -8.85 -0.55 -18.29
N ILE A 83 -9.19 -0.86 -17.04
CA ILE A 83 -10.54 -0.62 -16.51
C ILE A 83 -10.86 0.87 -16.47
N CYS A 84 -9.92 1.72 -16.03
CA CYS A 84 -10.10 3.18 -16.06
C CYS A 84 -10.40 3.71 -17.47
N PHE A 85 -9.69 3.23 -18.49
CA PHE A 85 -9.92 3.59 -19.89
C PHE A 85 -11.26 3.08 -20.41
N ALA A 86 -11.55 1.80 -20.18
CA ALA A 86 -12.79 1.17 -20.62
C ALA A 86 -14.05 1.86 -20.06
N LEU A 87 -13.96 2.44 -18.86
CA LEU A 87 -15.03 3.16 -18.19
C LEU A 87 -14.97 4.69 -18.39
N SER A 88 -13.98 5.19 -19.14
CA SER A 88 -13.77 6.62 -19.40
C SER A 88 -13.80 7.48 -18.12
N LEU A 89 -13.12 7.03 -17.07
CA LEU A 89 -13.23 7.63 -15.73
C LEU A 89 -12.65 9.05 -15.63
N GLY A 90 -11.68 9.39 -16.49
CA GLY A 90 -10.87 10.59 -16.34
C GLY A 90 -9.85 10.48 -15.20
N GLU A 91 -8.86 11.37 -15.18
CA GLU A 91 -7.72 11.30 -14.25
C GLU A 91 -8.13 11.23 -12.76
N GLU A 92 -9.04 12.09 -12.30
CA GLU A 92 -9.42 12.18 -10.88
C GLU A 92 -10.13 10.91 -10.37
N ARG A 93 -11.02 10.32 -11.17
CA ARG A 93 -11.70 9.08 -10.76
C ARG A 93 -10.81 7.86 -10.92
N SER A 94 -9.90 7.88 -11.89
CA SER A 94 -8.86 6.86 -12.01
C SER A 94 -7.92 6.85 -10.81
N GLU A 95 -7.52 8.03 -10.31
CA GLU A 95 -6.77 8.17 -9.05
C GLU A 95 -7.51 7.47 -7.90
N LYS A 96 -8.82 7.74 -7.73
CA LYS A 96 -9.65 7.11 -6.69
C LYS A 96 -9.70 5.58 -6.81
N LEU A 97 -9.83 5.05 -8.02
CA LEU A 97 -9.85 3.61 -8.26
C LEU A 97 -8.50 2.94 -7.94
N LEU A 98 -7.40 3.55 -8.35
CA LEU A 98 -6.04 3.08 -8.07
C LEU A 98 -5.74 3.08 -6.56
N LEU A 99 -6.04 4.18 -5.87
CA LEU A 99 -5.85 4.28 -4.41
C LEU A 99 -6.56 3.15 -3.65
N SER A 100 -7.77 2.79 -4.08
CA SER A 100 -8.53 1.72 -3.44
C SER A 100 -8.02 0.31 -3.76
N THR A 101 -7.34 0.09 -4.90
CA THR A 101 -7.03 -1.25 -5.40
C THR A 101 -5.56 -1.62 -5.27
N ALA A 102 -4.67 -0.65 -5.46
CA ALA A 102 -3.23 -0.82 -5.61
C ALA A 102 -2.40 -0.14 -4.50
N GLU A 103 -3.04 0.35 -3.44
CA GLU A 103 -2.42 1.03 -2.27
C GLU A 103 -1.69 2.35 -2.58
N SER A 104 -1.65 2.76 -3.84
CA SER A 104 -1.12 4.05 -4.30
C SER A 104 -1.93 4.57 -5.49
N GLY A 105 -1.98 5.90 -5.64
CA GLY A 105 -2.58 6.57 -6.78
C GLY A 105 -1.73 6.41 -8.04
N ILE A 106 -1.97 7.25 -9.04
CA ILE A 106 -1.16 7.38 -10.24
C ILE A 106 0.26 7.78 -9.85
N HIS A 107 1.23 7.03 -10.36
CA HIS A 107 2.64 7.31 -10.14
C HIS A 107 3.15 8.34 -11.15
N TYR A 108 3.08 9.63 -10.79
CA TYR A 108 3.50 10.76 -11.66
C TYR A 108 5.00 10.82 -12.00
N ARG A 109 5.82 9.88 -11.53
CA ARG A 109 7.22 9.73 -11.99
C ARG A 109 7.46 8.47 -12.81
N ASN A 110 6.42 7.64 -12.97
CA ASN A 110 6.45 6.56 -13.93
C ASN A 110 5.99 7.13 -15.28
N PRO A 111 6.86 7.17 -16.31
CA PRO A 111 6.50 7.76 -17.61
C PRO A 111 5.24 7.14 -18.22
N ARG A 112 5.04 5.83 -18.03
CA ARG A 112 3.89 5.10 -18.54
C ARG A 112 2.60 5.54 -17.86
N GLU A 113 2.60 5.61 -16.53
CA GLU A 113 1.42 6.06 -15.77
C GLU A 113 1.13 7.55 -15.99
N LEU A 114 2.16 8.35 -16.24
CA LEU A 114 2.03 9.76 -16.60
C LEU A 114 1.34 9.92 -17.97
N ILE A 115 1.70 9.10 -18.96
CA ILE A 115 0.96 9.01 -20.23
C ILE A 115 -0.47 8.57 -20.00
N TYR A 116 -0.72 7.57 -19.15
CA TYR A 116 -2.08 7.15 -18.83
C TYR A 116 -2.91 8.26 -18.20
N ALA A 117 -2.35 8.97 -17.23
CA ALA A 117 -3.00 10.12 -16.60
C ALA A 117 -3.36 11.20 -17.63
N PHE A 118 -2.45 11.50 -18.55
CA PHE A 118 -2.67 12.47 -19.63
C PHE A 118 -3.80 12.02 -20.55
N CYS A 119 -3.75 10.79 -21.05
CA CYS A 119 -4.77 10.23 -21.93
C CYS A 119 -6.15 10.21 -21.26
N LEU A 120 -6.23 9.77 -20.00
CA LEU A 120 -7.46 9.78 -19.22
C LEU A 120 -8.01 11.20 -19.05
N ARG A 121 -7.16 12.20 -18.75
CA ARG A 121 -7.57 13.61 -18.66
C ARG A 121 -8.11 14.14 -19.98
N ARG A 122 -7.52 13.74 -21.11
CA ARG A 122 -7.89 14.18 -22.46
C ARG A 122 -9.03 13.38 -23.08
N GLY A 123 -9.47 12.28 -22.44
CA GLY A 123 -10.51 11.40 -22.97
C GLY A 123 -10.02 10.47 -24.09
N PHE A 124 -8.71 10.26 -24.21
CA PHE A 124 -8.15 9.27 -25.13
C PHE A 124 -8.34 7.84 -24.60
N ASP A 125 -8.49 6.88 -25.51
CA ASP A 125 -8.66 5.46 -25.19
C ASP A 125 -7.30 4.75 -25.02
N TYR A 126 -7.31 3.56 -24.45
CA TYR A 126 -6.11 2.78 -24.13
C TYR A 126 -5.18 2.53 -25.34
N PRO A 127 -5.66 2.22 -26.56
CA PRO A 127 -4.78 2.05 -27.72
C PRO A 127 -3.97 3.31 -28.04
N GLN A 128 -4.57 4.50 -27.97
CA GLN A 128 -3.88 5.76 -28.19
C GLN A 128 -2.80 5.99 -27.11
N ALA A 129 -3.07 5.57 -25.87
CA ALA A 129 -2.06 5.60 -24.83
C ALA A 129 -0.90 4.64 -25.10
N GLN A 130 -1.16 3.46 -25.66
CA GLN A 130 -0.09 2.53 -26.09
C GLN A 130 0.75 3.13 -27.22
N GLU A 131 0.14 3.75 -28.23
CA GLU A 131 0.87 4.42 -29.32
C GLU A 131 1.82 5.50 -28.79
N LEU A 132 1.40 6.28 -27.78
CA LEU A 132 2.28 7.27 -27.14
C LEU A 132 3.42 6.63 -26.35
N ILE A 133 3.17 5.50 -25.68
CA ILE A 133 4.20 4.74 -24.96
C ILE A 133 5.21 4.17 -25.94
N GLU A 134 4.75 3.53 -27.02
CA GLU A 134 5.61 2.95 -28.06
C GLU A 134 6.47 4.03 -28.73
N ALA A 135 5.88 5.18 -29.07
CA ALA A 135 6.61 6.32 -29.61
C ALA A 135 7.68 6.84 -28.63
N LEU A 136 7.40 6.83 -27.32
CA LEU A 136 8.35 7.23 -26.30
C LEU A 136 9.48 6.20 -26.15
N GLU A 137 9.16 4.90 -26.14
CA GLU A 137 10.14 3.82 -26.02
C GLU A 137 11.12 3.78 -27.21
N GLN A 138 10.63 4.06 -28.43
CA GLN A 138 11.46 4.19 -29.63
C GLN A 138 12.47 5.34 -29.55
N THR A 139 12.18 6.38 -28.76
CA THR A 139 13.10 7.51 -28.53
C THR A 139 14.14 7.27 -27.42
N GLY A 140 14.26 6.03 -26.91
CA GLY A 140 15.26 5.66 -25.92
C GLY A 140 14.89 6.08 -24.49
N ALA A 141 13.60 6.21 -24.19
CA ALA A 141 13.11 6.66 -22.89
C ALA A 141 13.61 5.79 -21.72
N PRO A 142 13.76 6.40 -20.52
CA PRO A 142 14.45 5.77 -19.41
C PRO A 142 13.68 4.56 -18.90
N LYS A 143 14.22 3.37 -19.16
CA LYS A 143 14.00 2.24 -18.28
C LYS A 143 14.69 2.58 -16.97
N SER A 144 14.03 2.35 -15.82
CA SER A 144 14.71 2.35 -14.52
C SER A 144 15.90 1.39 -14.61
N SER A 145 17.10 1.91 -14.88
CA SER A 145 18.26 1.08 -15.11
C SER A 145 18.66 0.41 -13.80
N LEU A 146 19.27 -0.77 -13.91
CA LEU A 146 19.85 -1.44 -12.73
C LEU A 146 20.87 -0.53 -12.02
N GLU A 147 21.56 0.33 -12.79
CA GLU A 147 22.48 1.34 -12.28
C GLU A 147 21.76 2.42 -11.47
N HIS A 148 20.64 2.95 -11.94
CA HIS A 148 19.84 3.91 -11.18
C HIS A 148 19.33 3.30 -9.87
N GLN A 149 18.90 2.04 -9.89
CA GLN A 149 18.49 1.33 -8.67
C GLN A 149 19.66 1.16 -7.68
N LYS A 150 20.87 0.85 -8.16
CA LYS A 150 22.09 0.78 -7.34
C LYS A 150 22.45 2.14 -6.76
N LEU A 151 22.41 3.20 -7.57
CA LEU A 151 22.72 4.57 -7.14
C LEU A 151 21.78 5.03 -6.02
N VAL A 152 20.45 4.88 -6.20
CA VAL A 152 19.47 5.25 -5.18
C VAL A 152 19.64 4.43 -3.90
N ARG A 153 20.07 3.16 -4.01
CA ARG A 153 20.40 2.33 -2.86
C ARG A 153 21.68 2.77 -2.15
N GLN A 154 22.65 3.34 -2.84
CA GLN A 154 23.88 3.86 -2.23
C GLN A 154 23.67 5.25 -1.59
N THR A 155 22.80 6.06 -2.19
CA THR A 155 22.54 7.47 -1.80
C THR A 155 21.24 7.63 -1.00
N TRP A 156 20.71 6.55 -0.41
CA TRP A 156 19.40 6.58 0.26
C TRP A 156 19.34 7.59 1.42
N ALA A 157 20.47 7.81 2.09
CA ALA A 157 20.63 8.73 3.23
C ALA A 157 20.75 10.21 2.82
N GLU A 158 21.06 10.51 1.55
CA GLU A 158 21.20 11.88 1.04
C GLU A 158 19.84 12.41 0.58
N GLU A 159 19.18 13.34 1.28
CA GLU A 159 17.96 13.95 0.72
C GLU A 159 18.32 14.74 -0.55
N PRO A 160 17.84 14.32 -1.74
CA PRO A 160 18.14 15.07 -2.94
C PRO A 160 17.35 16.38 -2.84
N THR A 161 18.06 17.50 -3.00
CA THR A 161 17.50 18.86 -3.07
C THR A 161 16.54 19.05 -4.27
N GLN A 162 16.37 18.04 -5.12
CA GLN A 162 15.71 18.14 -6.41
C GLN A 162 14.33 17.48 -6.43
N HIS A 163 13.33 18.36 -6.66
CA HIS A 163 11.92 18.13 -6.98
C HIS A 163 11.21 17.12 -6.07
N LEU A 164 10.24 17.56 -5.27
CA LEU A 164 9.32 16.64 -4.59
C LEU A 164 8.40 15.98 -5.64
N THR A 165 7.86 14.77 -5.38
CA THR A 165 6.87 14.12 -6.26
C THR A 165 5.68 15.05 -6.56
N ILE A 166 5.37 15.93 -5.61
CA ILE A 166 4.37 16.98 -5.71
C ILE A 166 4.73 18.03 -6.79
N SER A 167 6.01 18.40 -6.94
CA SER A 167 6.47 19.35 -7.98
C SER A 167 6.16 18.81 -9.38
N ILE A 168 6.59 17.57 -9.65
CA ILE A 168 6.35 16.89 -10.92
C ILE A 168 4.86 16.78 -11.21
N LYS A 169 4.05 16.41 -10.20
CA LYS A 169 2.58 16.34 -10.35
C LYS A 169 1.98 17.71 -10.68
N ASN A 170 2.44 18.78 -10.03
CA ASN A 170 1.94 20.14 -10.25
C ASN A 170 2.32 20.69 -11.63
N GLU A 171 3.56 20.48 -12.06
CA GLU A 171 4.00 20.87 -13.41
C GLU A 171 3.22 20.10 -14.48
N PHE A 172 3.04 18.79 -14.29
CA PHE A 172 2.28 17.92 -15.20
C PHE A 172 0.81 18.32 -15.34
N ARG A 173 0.18 18.92 -14.32
CA ARG A 173 -1.22 19.37 -14.40
C ARG A 173 -1.46 20.41 -15.49
N ASN A 174 -0.43 21.21 -15.82
CA ASN A 174 -0.54 22.28 -16.80
C ASN A 174 -0.34 21.79 -18.25
N ILE A 175 0.06 20.52 -18.43
CA ILE A 175 0.31 19.95 -19.75
C ILE A 175 -1.01 19.55 -20.40
N THR A 176 -1.29 20.13 -21.57
CA THR A 176 -2.52 19.86 -22.33
C THR A 176 -2.27 19.22 -23.68
N GLU A 177 -1.07 19.39 -24.25
CA GLU A 177 -0.74 18.92 -25.58
C GLU A 177 0.26 17.75 -25.58
N THR A 178 0.13 16.85 -26.57
CA THR A 178 0.97 15.65 -26.68
C THR A 178 2.45 15.98 -26.86
N ASN A 179 2.77 17.06 -27.57
CA ASN A 179 4.16 17.49 -27.77
C ASN A 179 4.79 18.03 -26.49
N GLU A 180 4.01 18.77 -25.69
CA GLU A 180 4.43 19.23 -24.36
C GLU A 180 4.68 18.05 -23.42
N LEU A 181 3.81 17.04 -23.45
CA LEU A 181 3.99 15.79 -22.70
C LEU A 181 5.32 15.11 -23.06
N LYS A 182 5.59 14.92 -24.35
CA LYS A 182 6.84 14.30 -24.82
C LYS A 182 8.06 15.11 -24.41
N LYS A 183 8.00 16.44 -24.48
CA LYS A 183 9.07 17.34 -24.02
C LYS A 183 9.27 17.22 -22.50
N PHE A 184 8.20 17.32 -21.72
CA PHE A 184 8.23 17.20 -20.26
C PHE A 184 8.86 15.88 -19.81
N ILE A 185 8.49 14.78 -20.46
CA ILE A 185 9.06 13.47 -20.13
C ILE A 185 10.56 13.42 -20.42
N ARG A 186 10.99 14.02 -21.53
CA ARG A 186 12.40 14.11 -21.94
C ARG A 186 13.22 14.97 -20.98
N ASP A 187 12.70 16.13 -20.60
CA ASP A 187 13.37 17.07 -19.71
C ASP A 187 13.52 16.50 -18.29
N ASN A 188 12.59 15.64 -17.87
CA ASN A 188 12.56 15.04 -16.53
C ASN A 188 13.06 13.58 -16.48
N GLN A 189 13.72 13.07 -17.53
CA GLN A 189 14.14 11.66 -17.59
C GLN A 189 14.99 11.22 -16.39
N GLY A 190 15.86 12.09 -15.90
CA GLY A 190 16.77 11.78 -14.78
C GLY A 190 16.07 11.54 -13.44
N VAL A 191 14.82 11.99 -13.27
CA VAL A 191 14.07 11.87 -12.01
C VAL A 191 12.91 10.87 -12.08
N PHE A 192 12.67 10.30 -13.26
CA PHE A 192 11.64 9.29 -13.49
C PHE A 192 12.08 7.89 -13.10
N GLY A 193 11.11 7.07 -12.72
CA GLY A 193 11.33 5.71 -12.24
C GLY A 193 10.04 4.96 -11.99
N ILE A 194 10.17 3.64 -11.88
CA ILE A 194 9.04 2.72 -11.62
C ILE A 194 8.75 2.52 -10.13
N HIS A 195 9.66 2.97 -9.25
CA HIS A 195 9.55 2.82 -7.80
C HIS A 195 9.47 4.18 -7.11
N HIS A 196 8.74 4.23 -5.99
CA HIS A 196 8.61 5.43 -5.17
C HIS A 196 9.88 5.66 -4.36
N ASN A 197 10.81 6.46 -4.89
CA ASN A 197 12.10 6.74 -4.25
C ASN A 197 11.98 7.34 -2.84
N THR A 198 11.04 8.27 -2.62
CA THR A 198 10.76 8.83 -1.28
C THR A 198 10.31 7.75 -0.29
N ALA A 199 9.43 6.85 -0.74
CA ALA A 199 8.99 5.71 0.07
C ALA A 199 10.14 4.79 0.42
N TYR A 200 11.01 4.49 -0.55
CA TYR A 200 12.19 3.67 -0.33
C TYR A 200 13.15 4.27 0.70
N ARG A 201 13.46 5.57 0.61
CA ARG A 201 14.36 6.24 1.55
C ARG A 201 13.84 6.16 2.99
N LYS A 202 12.55 6.48 3.19
CA LYS A 202 11.90 6.38 4.51
C LYS A 202 11.85 4.93 5.02
N PHE A 203 11.57 3.97 4.12
CA PHE A 203 11.60 2.55 4.43
C PHE A 203 12.98 2.09 4.90
N VAL A 204 14.04 2.43 4.16
CA VAL A 204 15.41 2.05 4.54
C VAL A 204 15.81 2.70 5.85
N ALA A 205 15.50 3.99 6.06
CA ALA A 205 15.81 4.68 7.31
C ALA A 205 15.21 3.97 8.54
N MET A 206 13.90 3.69 8.51
CA MET A 206 13.21 3.02 9.61
C MET A 206 13.62 1.55 9.75
N LEU A 207 13.90 0.85 8.64
CA LEU A 207 14.33 -0.54 8.69
C LEU A 207 15.76 -0.67 9.24
N GLU A 208 16.69 0.18 8.81
CA GLU A 208 18.07 0.21 9.30
C GLU A 208 18.14 0.53 10.79
N TYR A 209 17.24 1.40 11.29
CA TYR A 209 17.06 1.64 12.73
C TYR A 209 16.81 0.33 13.48
N LEU A 210 15.90 -0.51 12.99
CA LEU A 210 15.61 -1.81 13.61
C LEU A 210 16.74 -2.83 13.40
N LEU A 211 17.39 -2.85 12.23
CA LEU A 211 18.46 -3.81 11.93
C LEU A 211 19.70 -3.59 12.80
N ARG A 212 19.97 -2.35 13.23
CA ARG A 212 21.14 -2.01 14.05
C ARG A 212 20.97 -2.35 15.53
N GLY A 213 19.76 -2.76 15.93
CA GLY A 213 19.35 -2.83 17.33
C GLY A 213 18.82 -1.46 17.77
N VAL A 214 17.75 -1.46 18.56
CA VAL A 214 17.31 -0.25 19.26
C VAL A 214 18.36 -0.02 20.34
N SER A 215 19.45 0.69 20.00
CA SER A 215 20.39 1.11 21.04
C SER A 215 19.64 2.13 21.88
N ASP A 216 19.03 1.66 22.96
CA ASP A 216 18.59 2.53 24.02
C ASP A 216 19.74 3.48 24.32
N ASN A 217 19.46 4.78 24.33
CA ASN A 217 20.42 5.85 24.65
C ASN A 217 20.89 5.81 26.12
N TYR A 218 20.89 4.62 26.76
CA TYR A 218 21.50 4.37 28.05
C TYR A 218 22.88 3.76 27.84
N THR A 219 23.90 4.59 28.05
CA THR A 219 25.30 4.23 28.15
C THR A 219 25.55 3.35 29.38
N PHE A 220 25.07 2.10 29.37
CA PHE A 220 25.59 1.06 30.25
C PHE A 220 26.78 0.39 29.55
N THR A 221 27.98 0.67 30.05
CA THR A 221 29.28 0.30 29.46
C THR A 221 29.57 -1.21 29.39
N ASP A 222 28.62 -2.08 29.77
CA ASP A 222 28.82 -3.54 29.86
C ASP A 222 27.82 -4.38 29.06
N VAL A 223 26.99 -3.78 28.19
CA VAL A 223 26.11 -4.56 27.31
C VAL A 223 26.86 -4.94 26.02
N PRO A 224 27.00 -6.24 25.68
CA PRO A 224 27.65 -6.68 24.45
C PRO A 224 26.97 -6.02 23.24
N ARG A 225 27.77 -5.39 22.36
CA ARG A 225 27.30 -4.73 21.11
C ARG A 225 26.15 -5.52 20.49
N GLU A 226 24.97 -4.90 20.45
CA GLU A 226 23.71 -5.54 20.07
C GLU A 226 23.84 -6.33 18.75
N LYS A 227 23.29 -7.55 18.76
CA LYS A 227 23.24 -8.41 17.57
C LYS A 227 22.51 -7.66 16.46
N LYS A 228 23.22 -7.29 15.39
CA LYS A 228 22.59 -6.84 14.13
C LYS A 228 21.49 -7.83 13.75
N TYR A 229 20.24 -7.39 13.69
CA TYR A 229 19.13 -8.25 13.30
C TYR A 229 19.18 -8.50 11.79
N SER A 230 18.73 -9.69 11.37
CA SER A 230 18.46 -9.96 9.96
C SER A 230 17.12 -9.34 9.55
N ILE A 231 16.92 -9.09 8.26
CA ILE A 231 15.62 -8.64 7.72
C ILE A 231 14.51 -9.63 8.08
N GLU A 232 14.81 -10.93 8.05
CA GLU A 232 13.89 -11.98 8.48
C GLU A 232 13.47 -11.78 9.93
N ARG A 233 14.45 -11.63 10.83
CA ARG A 233 14.18 -11.42 12.26
C ARG A 233 13.37 -10.15 12.52
N VAL A 234 13.75 -9.01 11.91
CA VAL A 234 12.98 -7.76 12.06
C VAL A 234 11.54 -7.94 11.58
N THR A 235 11.36 -8.63 10.46
CA THR A 235 10.02 -8.86 9.91
C THR A 235 9.18 -9.73 10.82
N GLU A 236 9.74 -10.80 11.38
CA GLU A 236 9.02 -11.70 12.29
C GLU A 236 8.72 -11.05 13.64
N GLU A 237 9.69 -10.37 14.25
CA GLU A 237 9.54 -9.82 15.60
C GLU A 237 8.69 -8.55 15.61
N TYR A 238 8.83 -7.66 14.62
CA TYR A 238 8.21 -6.34 14.68
C TYR A 238 7.06 -6.14 13.68
N LEU A 239 7.17 -6.68 12.46
CA LEU A 239 6.19 -6.39 11.39
C LEU A 239 5.10 -7.44 11.27
N ARG A 240 5.31 -8.64 11.85
CA ARG A 240 4.34 -9.74 11.77
C ARG A 240 3.10 -9.48 12.61
N MET A 241 3.28 -8.95 13.82
CA MET A 241 2.23 -8.59 14.78
C MET A 241 1.14 -9.67 14.93
N GLY A 242 1.56 -10.94 15.00
CA GLY A 242 0.65 -12.09 15.16
C GLY A 242 -0.26 -12.41 13.96
N VAL A 243 -0.18 -11.70 12.83
CA VAL A 243 -0.96 -12.04 11.62
C VAL A 243 -0.44 -13.38 11.08
N PRO A 244 -1.26 -14.34 10.62
CA PRO A 244 -0.77 -15.66 10.17
C PRO A 244 -0.29 -15.67 8.70
N TYR A 245 0.81 -16.36 8.38
CA TYR A 245 1.31 -16.50 6.99
C TYR A 245 0.36 -17.31 6.11
N GLN A 246 0.02 -18.51 6.54
CA GLN A 246 -0.77 -19.46 5.77
C GLN A 246 -2.27 -19.26 5.98
N LYS A 247 -3.07 -19.70 5.00
CA LYS A 247 -4.45 -20.11 5.26
C LYS A 247 -4.35 -21.46 5.97
N LYS A 248 -4.28 -21.50 7.30
CA LYS A 248 -4.78 -22.72 7.98
C LYS A 248 -6.22 -22.92 7.48
N ASN A 249 -6.73 -24.14 7.40
CA ASN A 249 -8.04 -24.54 6.84
C ASN A 249 -9.29 -23.79 7.40
N ARG A 250 -9.10 -22.72 8.18
CA ARG A 250 -10.09 -21.74 8.59
C ARG A 250 -10.55 -20.89 7.41
N GLN A 251 -11.86 -20.76 7.26
CA GLN A 251 -12.46 -19.78 6.38
C GLN A 251 -12.15 -18.38 6.93
N CYS A 252 -11.16 -17.68 6.36
CA CYS A 252 -10.94 -16.26 6.69
C CYS A 252 -12.15 -15.43 6.27
N THR A 253 -12.63 -14.60 7.19
CA THR A 253 -13.64 -13.57 6.96
C THR A 253 -13.18 -12.56 5.89
N LYS A 254 -14.13 -11.78 5.36
CA LYS A 254 -13.80 -10.72 4.39
C LYS A 254 -12.86 -9.68 5.00
N VAL A 255 -13.06 -9.32 6.27
CA VAL A 255 -12.24 -8.37 7.03
C VAL A 255 -10.81 -8.88 7.19
N GLU A 256 -10.61 -10.12 7.64
CA GLU A 256 -9.28 -10.72 7.79
C GLU A 256 -8.53 -10.79 6.45
N LYS A 257 -9.20 -11.17 5.36
CA LYS A 257 -8.60 -11.18 4.01
C LYS A 257 -8.17 -9.78 3.59
N PHE A 258 -8.97 -8.77 3.90
CA PHE A 258 -8.67 -7.38 3.56
C PHE A 258 -7.49 -6.84 4.36
N ILE A 259 -7.48 -7.05 5.69
CA ILE A 259 -6.37 -6.65 6.57
C ILE A 259 -5.08 -7.36 6.16
N LYS A 260 -5.13 -8.67 5.87
CA LYS A 260 -3.96 -9.47 5.49
C LYS A 260 -3.42 -9.15 4.09
N LYS A 261 -4.19 -8.52 3.20
CA LYS A 261 -3.74 -8.17 1.85
C LYS A 261 -2.48 -7.29 1.93
N HIS A 262 -1.42 -7.64 1.21
CA HIS A 262 -0.12 -6.94 1.23
C HIS A 262 0.58 -6.85 2.60
N TRP A 263 0.19 -7.67 3.58
CA TRP A 263 0.93 -7.75 4.85
C TRP A 263 2.38 -8.18 4.59
N PRO A 264 3.40 -7.52 5.18
CA PRO A 264 4.80 -7.86 4.92
C PRO A 264 5.13 -9.31 5.31
N SER A 265 5.98 -9.92 4.48
CA SER A 265 6.69 -11.17 4.76
C SER A 265 8.19 -10.95 4.59
N PRO A 266 9.06 -11.78 5.18
CA PRO A 266 10.51 -11.65 5.05
C PRO A 266 10.95 -11.52 3.59
N LYS A 267 10.37 -12.33 2.70
CA LYS A 267 10.60 -12.24 1.26
C LYS A 267 10.19 -10.88 0.69
N MET A 268 9.00 -10.39 1.01
CA MET A 268 8.53 -9.08 0.52
C MET A 268 9.42 -7.93 1.01
N VAL A 269 9.82 -7.95 2.29
CA VAL A 269 10.71 -6.93 2.88
C VAL A 269 12.09 -6.99 2.22
N GLN A 270 12.63 -8.19 1.99
CA GLN A 270 13.88 -8.37 1.26
C GLN A 270 13.80 -7.86 -0.19
N GLU A 271 12.69 -8.12 -0.89
CA GLU A 271 12.46 -7.63 -2.26
C GLU A 271 12.34 -6.10 -2.31
N MET A 272 11.68 -5.49 -1.31
CA MET A 272 11.63 -4.03 -1.13
C MET A 272 13.03 -3.46 -0.88
N TYR A 273 13.79 -4.04 0.05
CA TYR A 273 15.15 -3.59 0.39
C TYR A 273 16.12 -3.71 -0.77
N SER A 274 16.06 -4.80 -1.53
CA SER A 274 16.85 -5.02 -2.74
C SER A 274 16.31 -4.30 -3.98
N ARG A 275 15.22 -3.52 -3.85
CA ARG A 275 14.56 -2.79 -4.94
C ARG A 275 14.08 -3.67 -6.09
N LYS A 276 13.82 -4.96 -5.84
CA LYS A 276 13.12 -5.85 -6.79
C LYS A 276 11.63 -5.58 -6.83
N ARG A 277 11.10 -4.97 -5.77
CA ARG A 277 9.70 -4.55 -5.63
C ARG A 277 9.67 -3.16 -5.03
N ASP A 278 8.65 -2.40 -5.39
CA ASP A 278 8.37 -1.13 -4.75
C ASP A 278 7.94 -1.29 -3.29
N VAL A 279 8.18 -0.24 -2.49
CA VAL A 279 7.74 -0.20 -1.10
C VAL A 279 6.22 -0.06 -1.05
N ASN A 280 5.56 -0.95 -0.31
CA ASN A 280 4.12 -0.87 -0.14
C ASN A 280 3.74 0.00 1.08
N ARG A 281 2.55 0.57 1.01
CA ARG A 281 1.99 1.49 2.01
C ARG A 281 1.91 0.87 3.40
N LYS A 282 1.46 -0.39 3.47
CA LYS A 282 1.24 -1.10 4.73
C LYS A 282 2.55 -1.30 5.51
N THR A 283 3.62 -1.67 4.82
CA THR A 283 4.96 -1.82 5.42
C THR A 283 5.48 -0.49 5.97
N LEU A 284 5.27 0.63 5.28
CA LEU A 284 5.66 1.95 5.80
C LEU A 284 4.88 2.34 7.07
N LEU A 285 3.56 2.12 7.09
CA LEU A 285 2.75 2.41 8.28
C LEU A 285 3.15 1.52 9.47
N LEU A 286 3.42 0.24 9.24
CA LEU A 286 3.90 -0.66 10.30
C LEU A 286 5.28 -0.25 10.82
N LEU A 287 6.21 0.11 9.92
CA LEU A 287 7.52 0.63 10.32
C LEU A 287 7.40 1.92 11.12
N TYR A 288 6.52 2.83 10.73
CA TYR A 288 6.26 4.05 11.49
C TYR A 288 5.79 3.74 12.92
N LEU A 289 4.86 2.79 13.10
CA LEU A 289 4.40 2.42 14.44
C LEU A 289 5.48 1.72 15.28
N VAL A 290 6.28 0.85 14.67
CA VAL A 290 7.34 0.10 15.36
C VAL A 290 8.51 0.98 15.74
N THR A 291 8.83 1.97 14.91
CA THR A 291 9.87 2.96 15.18
C THR A 291 9.32 4.19 15.91
N GLU A 292 8.03 4.16 16.25
CA GLU A 292 7.22 5.23 16.84
C GLU A 292 7.42 6.61 16.22
N GLY A 293 7.49 6.61 14.89
CA GLY A 293 7.68 7.78 14.05
C GLY A 293 9.05 8.43 14.21
N MET A 294 10.00 7.69 14.78
CA MET A 294 11.37 8.06 15.13
C MET A 294 11.50 9.32 15.99
N GLY A 295 10.66 9.41 17.02
CA GLY A 295 11.04 9.99 18.32
C GLY A 295 10.80 11.49 18.53
N VAL A 296 9.69 12.03 18.03
CA VAL A 296 9.31 13.43 18.28
C VAL A 296 8.35 13.51 19.48
N GLU A 297 8.62 14.41 20.42
CA GLU A 297 7.72 14.67 21.55
C GLU A 297 6.36 15.21 21.07
N VAL A 298 5.29 14.57 21.51
CA VAL A 298 3.92 14.96 21.21
C VAL A 298 3.17 15.11 22.53
N SER A 299 2.45 16.22 22.69
CA SER A 299 1.58 16.39 23.86
C SER A 299 0.47 15.34 23.85
N GLU A 300 0.24 14.71 25.00
CA GLU A 300 -0.83 13.72 25.25
C GLU A 300 -2.19 14.17 24.69
N LYS A 301 -2.55 15.46 24.90
CA LYS A 301 -3.83 16.04 24.44
C LYS A 301 -4.03 15.98 22.92
N SER A 302 -2.94 15.88 22.17
CA SER A 302 -2.91 15.87 20.71
C SER A 302 -2.33 14.60 20.10
N PHE A 303 -1.97 13.60 20.91
CA PHE A 303 -1.21 12.42 20.51
C PHE A 303 -1.74 11.77 19.23
N VAL A 304 -3.00 11.35 19.25
CA VAL A 304 -3.64 10.67 18.11
C VAL A 304 -3.67 11.56 16.87
N LEU A 305 -4.13 12.80 17.03
CA LEU A 305 -4.28 13.74 15.92
C LEU A 305 -2.94 14.02 15.24
N GLU A 306 -1.88 14.22 16.03
CA GLU A 306 -0.56 14.55 15.53
C GLU A 306 0.09 13.37 14.81
N HIS A 307 0.01 12.15 15.38
CA HIS A 307 0.51 10.95 14.69
C HIS A 307 -0.28 10.66 13.41
N CYS A 308 -1.61 10.87 13.39
CA CYS A 308 -2.41 10.78 12.16
C CYS A 308 -1.93 11.77 11.09
N LYS A 309 -1.74 13.05 11.44
CA LYS A 309 -1.23 14.08 10.52
C LYS A 309 0.14 13.70 9.96
N ARG A 310 1.04 13.20 10.79
CA ARG A 310 2.39 12.79 10.37
C ARG A 310 2.38 11.59 9.43
N MET A 311 1.56 10.59 9.72
CA MET A 311 1.34 9.47 8.79
C MET A 311 0.81 9.96 7.45
N ASP A 312 -0.18 10.87 7.45
CA ASP A 312 -0.72 11.46 6.22
C ASP A 312 0.31 12.27 5.44
N MET A 313 1.11 13.10 6.12
CA MET A 313 2.22 13.84 5.50
C MET A 313 3.26 12.90 4.89
N MET A 314 3.62 11.83 5.61
CA MET A 314 4.51 10.80 5.10
C MET A 314 3.93 10.13 3.85
N MET A 315 2.66 9.69 3.89
CA MET A 315 2.00 9.06 2.76
C MET A 315 1.91 10.00 1.54
N ALA A 316 1.54 11.26 1.75
CA ALA A 316 1.46 12.27 0.70
C ALA A 316 2.83 12.49 0.04
N SER A 317 3.90 12.61 0.81
CA SER A 317 5.27 12.77 0.29
C SER A 317 5.73 11.56 -0.55
N CYS A 318 5.21 10.37 -0.22
CA CYS A 318 5.46 9.12 -0.92
C CYS A 318 4.53 8.91 -2.13
N GLY A 319 3.55 9.77 -2.39
CA GLY A 319 2.54 9.57 -3.44
C GLY A 319 1.54 8.44 -3.14
N MET A 320 1.34 8.12 -1.86
CA MET A 320 0.45 7.05 -1.39
C MET A 320 -0.86 7.59 -0.81
N ALA A 321 -1.86 6.72 -0.68
CA ALA A 321 -3.14 7.07 -0.07
C ALA A 321 -2.97 7.53 1.39
N LEU A 322 -3.68 8.59 1.76
CA LEU A 322 -3.82 9.02 3.16
C LEU A 322 -4.55 7.94 4.00
N LEU A 323 -4.56 8.09 5.31
CA LEU A 323 -5.36 7.26 6.20
C LEU A 323 -6.85 7.38 5.85
N ASN A 324 -7.53 6.24 5.77
CA ASN A 324 -8.95 6.15 5.45
C ASN A 324 -9.67 5.29 6.47
N LEU A 325 -10.52 5.88 7.31
CA LEU A 325 -11.25 5.15 8.36
C LEU A 325 -12.25 4.11 7.82
N HIS A 326 -12.57 4.13 6.52
CA HIS A 326 -13.35 3.06 5.86
C HIS A 326 -12.50 1.85 5.47
N ASN A 327 -11.17 1.95 5.56
CA ASN A 327 -10.24 0.85 5.38
C ASN A 327 -10.03 0.15 6.74
N PRO A 328 -10.36 -1.16 6.89
CA PRO A 328 -10.20 -1.89 8.14
C PRO A 328 -8.79 -1.83 8.75
N PHE A 329 -7.73 -1.80 7.95
CA PHE A 329 -6.36 -1.70 8.45
C PHE A 329 -6.08 -0.30 9.00
N ASP A 330 -6.43 0.76 8.25
CA ASP A 330 -6.20 2.14 8.71
C ASP A 330 -7.05 2.46 9.94
N TYR A 331 -8.28 1.95 9.98
CA TYR A 331 -9.13 2.07 11.16
C TYR A 331 -8.44 1.45 12.39
N LEU A 332 -7.86 0.24 12.27
CA LEU A 332 -7.08 -0.36 13.35
C LEU A 332 -5.86 0.47 13.75
N VAL A 333 -5.14 1.03 12.79
CA VAL A 333 -4.01 1.92 13.07
C VAL A 333 -4.47 3.15 13.86
N VAL A 334 -5.59 3.78 13.50
CA VAL A 334 -6.08 4.96 14.23
C VAL A 334 -6.65 4.58 15.60
N GLN A 335 -7.37 3.47 15.69
CA GLN A 335 -7.91 3.00 16.96
C GLN A 335 -6.82 2.55 17.93
N SER A 336 -5.70 1.99 17.45
CA SER A 336 -4.60 1.58 18.34
C SER A 336 -4.01 2.78 19.08
N LEU A 337 -4.00 3.96 18.45
CA LEU A 337 -3.52 5.19 19.06
C LEU A 337 -4.51 5.75 20.10
N ASN A 338 -5.80 5.46 19.96
CA ASN A 338 -6.84 5.90 20.90
C ASN A 338 -6.94 5.02 22.16
N LEU A 339 -6.26 3.87 22.21
CA LEU A 339 -6.29 3.00 23.38
C LEU A 339 -5.52 3.65 24.55
N GLU A 340 -6.21 3.81 25.67
CA GLU A 340 -5.64 4.27 26.94
C GLU A 340 -4.72 3.18 27.49
N ASN A 341 -3.44 3.53 27.62
CA ASN A 341 -2.34 2.80 28.25
C ASN A 341 -1.07 3.55 27.85
N ASP A 342 -0.69 4.55 28.63
CA ASP A 342 0.33 5.53 28.24
C ASP A 342 1.74 4.92 28.12
N ASP A 343 1.97 3.76 28.75
CA ASP A 343 3.26 3.05 28.74
C ASP A 343 3.41 2.03 27.59
N ASP A 344 2.34 1.76 26.82
CA ASP A 344 2.39 0.78 25.73
C ASP A 344 2.86 1.43 24.41
N PHE A 345 3.88 0.85 23.78
CA PHE A 345 4.32 1.19 22.43
C PHE A 345 3.15 1.17 21.42
N MET A 346 3.10 2.12 20.49
CA MET A 346 2.07 2.20 19.43
C MET A 346 1.92 0.88 18.66
N SER A 347 3.02 0.19 18.39
CA SER A 347 3.05 -1.11 17.71
C SER A 347 2.39 -2.23 18.52
N TRP A 348 2.57 -2.25 19.84
CA TRP A 348 1.97 -3.23 20.75
C TRP A 348 0.46 -3.09 20.84
N LYS A 349 -0.03 -1.83 20.91
CA LYS A 349 -1.47 -1.53 20.89
C LYS A 349 -2.14 -2.10 19.62
N LEU A 350 -1.51 -1.93 18.46
CA LEU A 350 -1.99 -2.51 17.21
C LEU A 350 -1.94 -4.05 17.23
N GLU A 351 -0.84 -4.62 17.69
CA GLU A 351 -0.66 -6.08 17.75
C GLU A 351 -1.73 -6.76 18.63
N ARG A 352 -2.09 -6.18 19.77
CA ARG A 352 -3.15 -6.69 20.66
C ARG A 352 -4.48 -6.85 19.91
N MET A 353 -4.90 -5.83 19.18
CA MET A 353 -6.13 -5.89 18.39
C MET A 353 -6.03 -6.88 17.22
N LEU A 354 -4.89 -6.93 16.53
CA LEU A 354 -4.67 -7.90 15.45
C LEU A 354 -4.77 -9.33 15.96
N ARG A 355 -4.17 -9.63 17.11
CA ARG A 355 -4.28 -10.95 17.75
C ARG A 355 -5.73 -11.29 18.05
N LYS A 356 -6.56 -10.35 18.53
CA LYS A 356 -8.01 -10.58 18.74
C LYS A 356 -8.79 -10.82 17.44
N ILE A 357 -8.41 -10.17 16.34
CA ILE A 357 -9.03 -10.39 15.03
C ILE A 357 -8.68 -11.77 14.48
N PHE A 358 -7.40 -12.15 14.53
CA PHE A 358 -6.89 -13.39 13.96
C PHE A 358 -6.89 -14.58 14.95
N ARG A 359 -7.31 -14.39 16.20
CA ARG A 359 -7.44 -15.44 17.23
C ARG A 359 -8.23 -16.61 16.66
N ASN A 360 -7.64 -17.81 16.71
CA ASN A 360 -8.34 -19.04 16.39
C ASN A 360 -9.42 -19.25 17.45
N ASP A 361 -10.69 -19.38 17.07
CA ASP A 361 -11.73 -20.00 17.92
C ASP A 361 -11.52 -21.53 18.02
N GLY A 362 -10.28 -21.98 17.79
CA GLY A 362 -9.88 -23.36 18.04
C GLY A 362 -9.52 -23.43 19.51
N LYS A 363 -10.40 -24.06 20.30
CA LYS A 363 -10.19 -24.50 21.68
C LYS A 363 -8.70 -24.56 22.00
N THR A 364 -8.24 -23.67 22.86
CA THR A 364 -7.08 -23.92 23.70
C THR A 364 -7.39 -25.24 24.42
N VAL A 365 -6.88 -26.36 23.89
CA VAL A 365 -6.81 -27.59 24.65
C VAL A 365 -5.76 -27.30 25.72
N TYR A 366 -6.24 -26.84 26.87
CA TYR A 366 -5.49 -27.03 28.10
C TYR A 366 -5.30 -28.54 28.20
N LEU A 367 -4.08 -29.01 27.94
CA LEU A 367 -3.65 -30.30 28.46
C LEU A 367 -3.60 -30.08 29.97
N GLU A 368 -4.70 -30.39 30.66
CA GLU A 368 -4.63 -30.67 32.09
C GLU A 368 -3.57 -31.75 32.25
N LYS A 369 -2.46 -31.38 32.89
CA LYS A 369 -1.55 -32.36 33.46
C LYS A 369 -2.41 -33.20 34.39
N GLN A 370 -2.64 -34.45 34.02
CA GLN A 370 -3.01 -35.45 35.01
C GLN A 370 -1.82 -35.52 35.97
N ASP A 371 -2.02 -34.99 37.18
CA ASP A 371 -1.15 -35.26 38.29
C ASP A 371 -1.17 -36.76 38.55
N ASN A 372 -0.04 -37.40 38.26
CA ASN A 372 0.30 -38.68 38.85
C ASN A 372 0.52 -38.45 40.34
N SER A 373 -0.44 -38.86 41.17
CA SER A 373 -0.20 -39.13 42.59
C SER A 373 -0.79 -40.48 42.97
N CYS A 374 0.11 -41.38 43.36
CA CYS A 374 -0.03 -42.58 44.18
C CYS A 374 -1.42 -42.94 44.73
N THR A 375 -1.81 -44.19 44.49
CA THR A 375 -1.75 -45.25 45.53
C THR A 375 -1.42 -46.58 44.87
#